data_AF-A0A8H4CR92-F1
#
_entry.id   AF-A0A8H4CR92-F1
#
_cell.length_a   1.000
_cell.length_b   1.000
_cell.length_c   1.000
_cell.angle_alpha   90.00
_cell.angle_beta   90.00
_cell.angle_gamma   90.00
#
_symmetry.space_group_name_H-M   'P 1'
#
loop_
_entity.id
_entity.type
_entity.pdbx_description
1 polymer ?
#
loop_
_entity_poly.entity_id
_entity_poly.type
_entity_poly.pdbx_seq_one_letter_code
_entity_poly.pdbx_strand_id
1 'polypeptide(L)'
;MVAFPQYTANGIHITGQSYGGHYAPIFADHIMLQNQLGVPDTVNIPLRSISIEDGFMDSRVQFGAYFNYSVSPGNPYDITPFNDTLRQKLFTNMFGTGGCQEKQTACNSNPTDKVCADADEFCIKNVEEFWDVNTGRFENDIRLLSPAPYPARNFIAYLNRADIQAAIGASNNFTAASVQTSIAFSSTGDDSRTGALVVQSMKNLLQQGVTVALFVGDADYDSNIIGAQMVAAEVGAANWASAGLSKLMDFLSRDFTLQGTSRHSASLKPRAEFKNA
;
A
#
# COMPACT_ATOMS: atom_id res chain seq x y z
N MET A 1 -13.18 -4.24 -31.04
CA MET A 1 -12.61 -5.60 -30.95
C MET A 1 -11.76 -5.68 -29.69
N VAL A 2 -11.96 -6.71 -28.87
CA VAL A 2 -11.09 -6.96 -27.69
C VAL A 2 -9.77 -7.54 -28.20
N ALA A 3 -8.63 -6.93 -27.83
CA ALA A 3 -7.32 -7.34 -28.35
C ALA A 3 -6.87 -8.72 -27.84
N PHE A 4 -7.19 -9.05 -26.58
CA PHE A 4 -6.75 -10.29 -25.93
C PHE A 4 -7.86 -10.97 -25.11
N PRO A 5 -8.94 -11.45 -25.74
CA PRO A 5 -10.10 -12.01 -25.06
C PRO A 5 -9.78 -13.27 -24.23
N GLN A 6 -8.72 -13.99 -24.56
CA GLN A 6 -8.30 -15.22 -23.87
C GLN A 6 -7.90 -15.00 -22.40
N TYR A 7 -7.53 -13.78 -22.00
CA TYR A 7 -7.02 -13.51 -20.65
C TYR A 7 -8.10 -13.27 -19.60
N THR A 8 -9.38 -13.20 -19.98
CA THR A 8 -10.48 -13.03 -19.02
C THR A 8 -11.01 -14.35 -18.47
N ALA A 9 -10.59 -15.49 -19.04
CA ALA A 9 -11.14 -16.82 -18.73
C ALA A 9 -11.02 -17.21 -17.24
N ASN A 10 -9.95 -16.79 -16.57
CA ASN A 10 -9.66 -17.15 -15.17
C ASN A 10 -10.00 -16.05 -14.17
N GLY A 11 -10.62 -14.96 -14.63
CA GLY A 11 -10.77 -13.75 -13.82
C GLY A 11 -9.54 -12.86 -13.84
N ILE A 12 -9.72 -11.63 -13.39
CA ILE A 12 -8.68 -10.61 -13.31
C ILE A 12 -8.38 -10.29 -11.85
N HIS A 13 -7.11 -10.06 -11.55
CA HIS A 13 -6.60 -9.68 -10.25
C HIS A 13 -5.73 -8.44 -10.41
N ILE A 14 -5.85 -7.47 -9.50
CA ILE A 14 -5.02 -6.26 -9.51
C ILE A 14 -4.13 -6.30 -8.29
N THR A 15 -2.81 -6.26 -8.50
CA THR A 15 -1.84 -6.19 -7.41
C THR A 15 -1.13 -4.85 -7.45
N GLY A 16 -0.86 -4.28 -6.28
CA GLY A 16 -0.13 -3.03 -6.14
C GLY A 16 0.76 -3.07 -4.91
N GLN A 17 1.92 -2.40 -4.99
CA GLN A 17 2.86 -2.29 -3.88
C GLN A 17 3.12 -0.82 -3.53
N SER A 18 3.41 -0.48 -2.27
CA SER A 18 3.70 0.90 -1.83
C SER A 18 2.55 1.82 -2.21
N TYR A 19 2.78 2.85 -3.04
CA TYR A 19 1.73 3.73 -3.55
C TYR A 19 0.65 2.99 -4.39
N GLY A 20 0.93 1.76 -4.83
CA GLY A 20 -0.06 0.84 -5.36
C GLY A 20 -1.22 0.56 -4.39
N GLY A 21 -1.07 0.84 -3.10
CA GLY A 21 -2.15 0.87 -2.11
C GLY A 21 -3.23 1.93 -2.37
N HIS A 22 -2.89 3.02 -3.07
CA HIS A 22 -3.87 3.98 -3.59
C HIS A 22 -4.49 3.46 -4.90
N TYR A 23 -3.64 3.06 -5.84
CA TYR A 23 -4.07 2.71 -7.20
C TYR A 23 -4.97 1.46 -7.24
N ALA A 24 -4.57 0.38 -6.57
CA ALA A 24 -5.25 -0.91 -6.71
C ALA A 24 -6.73 -0.85 -6.26
N PRO A 25 -7.08 -0.29 -5.07
CA PRO A 25 -8.48 -0.13 -4.66
C PRO A 25 -9.28 0.77 -5.59
N ILE A 26 -8.75 1.95 -5.93
CA ILE A 26 -9.48 2.96 -6.71
C ILE A 26 -9.74 2.44 -8.13
N PHE A 27 -8.75 1.84 -8.77
CA PHE A 27 -8.90 1.30 -10.13
C PHE A 27 -9.85 0.10 -10.14
N ALA A 28 -9.73 -0.79 -9.15
CA ALA A 28 -10.63 -1.93 -9.02
C ALA A 28 -12.09 -1.49 -8.83
N ASP A 29 -12.34 -0.52 -7.95
CA ASP A 29 -13.69 -0.02 -7.69
C ASP A 29 -14.28 0.68 -8.92
N HIS A 30 -13.45 1.46 -9.64
CA HIS A 30 -13.84 2.06 -10.91
C HIS A 30 -14.21 1.00 -11.96
N ILE A 31 -13.40 -0.06 -12.12
CA ILE A 31 -13.70 -1.18 -13.03
C ILE A 31 -15.03 -1.83 -12.67
N MET A 32 -15.26 -2.08 -11.38
CA MET A 32 -16.49 -2.69 -10.91
C MET A 32 -17.72 -1.79 -11.16
N LEU A 33 -17.57 -0.47 -10.99
CA LEU A 33 -18.61 0.50 -11.36
C LEU A 33 -18.91 0.46 -12.86
N GLN A 34 -17.89 0.47 -13.72
CA GLN A 34 -18.09 0.39 -15.18
C GLN A 34 -18.77 -0.92 -15.61
N ASN A 35 -18.39 -2.04 -14.99
CA ASN A 35 -19.04 -3.33 -15.22
C ASN A 35 -20.54 -3.29 -14.90
N GLN A 36 -20.95 -2.59 -13.83
CA GLN A 36 -22.35 -2.45 -13.44
C GLN A 36 -23.13 -1.53 -14.40
N LEU A 37 -22.50 -0.46 -14.89
CA LEU A 37 -23.14 0.46 -15.82
C LEU A 37 -23.46 -0.20 -17.17
N GLY A 38 -22.71 -1.26 -17.55
CA GLY A 38 -23.03 -2.07 -18.73
C GLY A 38 -23.05 -1.29 -20.04
N VAL A 39 -22.16 -0.28 -20.16
CA VAL A 39 -22.11 0.61 -21.32
C VAL A 39 -21.91 -0.21 -22.61
N PRO A 40 -22.71 0.03 -23.68
CA PRO A 40 -22.52 -0.65 -24.96
C PRO A 40 -21.10 -0.52 -25.50
N ASP A 41 -20.64 -1.52 -26.23
CA ASP A 41 -19.29 -1.57 -26.83
C ASP A 41 -18.12 -1.54 -25.82
N THR A 42 -18.38 -1.80 -24.53
CA THR A 42 -17.35 -1.99 -23.50
C THR A 42 -17.11 -3.46 -23.15
N VAL A 43 -16.01 -3.74 -22.47
CA VAL A 43 -15.63 -5.08 -22.02
C VAL A 43 -15.96 -5.25 -20.56
N ASN A 44 -16.71 -6.30 -20.22
CA ASN A 44 -16.88 -6.70 -18.83
C ASN A 44 -15.58 -7.34 -18.32
N ILE A 45 -15.01 -6.79 -17.25
CA ILE A 45 -13.78 -7.28 -16.64
C ILE A 45 -14.17 -8.18 -15.45
N PRO A 46 -13.93 -9.50 -15.49
CA PRO A 46 -14.29 -10.40 -14.40
C PRO A 46 -13.30 -10.28 -13.22
N LEU A 47 -13.30 -9.13 -12.54
CA LEU A 47 -12.43 -8.85 -11.40
C LEU A 47 -12.77 -9.77 -10.22
N ARG A 48 -11.76 -10.40 -9.64
CA ARG A 48 -11.89 -11.38 -8.55
C ARG A 48 -11.27 -10.93 -7.25
N SER A 49 -10.09 -10.31 -7.31
CA SER A 49 -9.44 -9.79 -6.13
C SER A 49 -8.53 -8.60 -6.41
N ILE A 50 -8.21 -7.89 -5.35
CA ILE A 50 -7.02 -7.05 -5.27
C ILE A 50 -6.04 -7.59 -4.22
N SER A 51 -4.76 -7.37 -4.45
CA SER A 51 -3.68 -7.58 -3.48
C SER A 51 -2.92 -6.28 -3.30
N ILE A 52 -2.71 -5.88 -2.04
CA ILE A 52 -1.91 -4.71 -1.70
C ILE A 52 -0.73 -5.19 -0.87
N GLU A 53 0.47 -5.01 -1.40
CA GLU A 53 1.73 -5.44 -0.83
C GLU A 53 2.45 -4.24 -0.23
N ASP A 54 2.75 -4.22 1.08
CA ASP A 54 3.46 -3.11 1.73
C ASP A 54 2.89 -1.75 1.28
N GLY A 55 1.57 -1.57 1.45
CA GLY A 55 0.84 -0.46 0.83
C GLY A 55 0.65 0.75 1.73
N PHE A 56 0.90 1.94 1.18
CA PHE A 56 0.40 3.19 1.71
C PHE A 56 -1.00 3.44 1.13
N MET A 57 -2.01 3.50 1.99
CA MET A 57 -3.44 3.40 1.65
C MET A 57 -4.27 4.52 2.31
N ASP A 58 -4.03 4.80 3.59
CA ASP A 58 -4.77 5.83 4.33
C ASP A 58 -3.84 6.60 5.28
N SER A 59 -3.32 7.71 4.77
CA SER A 59 -2.45 8.66 5.47
C SER A 59 -3.04 9.14 6.81
N ARG A 60 -4.36 9.24 6.95
CA ARG A 60 -5.03 9.70 8.17
C ARG A 60 -4.70 8.84 9.39
N VAL A 61 -4.42 7.56 9.15
CA VAL A 61 -4.08 6.60 10.21
C VAL A 61 -2.64 6.07 10.09
N GLN A 62 -2.11 5.91 8.88
CA GLN A 62 -0.77 5.34 8.69
C GLN A 62 0.36 6.26 9.13
N PHE A 63 0.23 7.59 9.04
CA PHE A 63 1.29 8.47 9.55
C PHE A 63 1.53 8.28 11.07
N GLY A 64 0.48 8.02 11.84
CA GLY A 64 0.61 7.69 13.26
C GLY A 64 1.38 6.38 13.50
N ALA A 65 1.34 5.46 12.54
CA ALA A 65 2.00 4.16 12.66
C ALA A 65 3.52 4.26 12.61
N TYR A 66 4.10 5.31 11.99
CA TYR A 66 5.55 5.55 12.03
C TYR A 66 6.07 5.70 13.46
N PHE A 67 5.36 6.46 14.32
CA PHE A 67 5.68 6.53 15.74
C PHE A 67 5.47 5.18 16.42
N ASN A 68 4.35 4.51 16.13
CA ASN A 68 4.03 3.25 16.80
C ASN A 68 5.05 2.15 16.51
N TYR A 69 5.50 2.04 15.26
CA TYR A 69 6.43 1.02 14.78
C TYR A 69 7.88 1.30 15.20
N SER A 70 8.29 2.57 15.28
CA SER A 70 9.68 2.92 15.67
C SER A 70 9.88 3.17 17.16
N VAL A 71 8.80 3.48 17.90
CA VAL A 71 8.89 3.90 19.31
C VAL A 71 8.07 3.01 20.24
N SER A 72 6.76 2.92 20.04
CA SER A 72 5.86 2.19 20.94
C SER A 72 4.55 1.81 20.28
N PRO A 73 4.24 0.51 20.12
CA PRO A 73 4.86 -0.64 20.81
C PRO A 73 6.24 -1.05 20.28
N GLY A 74 6.67 -0.54 19.12
CA GLY A 74 7.93 -0.91 18.48
C GLY A 74 7.76 -2.00 17.41
N ASN A 75 8.83 -2.22 16.65
CA ASN A 75 8.93 -3.25 15.61
C ASN A 75 9.33 -4.61 16.21
N PRO A 76 9.11 -5.73 15.50
CA PRO A 76 9.38 -7.07 16.04
C PRO A 76 10.88 -7.45 16.05
N TYR A 77 11.77 -6.53 15.71
CA TYR A 77 13.21 -6.80 15.54
C TYR A 77 14.09 -6.23 16.66
N ASP A 78 13.48 -5.74 17.75
CA ASP A 78 14.17 -5.09 18.88
C ASP A 78 15.06 -3.90 18.44
N ILE A 79 14.77 -3.28 17.30
CA ILE A 79 15.51 -2.13 16.78
C ILE A 79 14.88 -0.86 17.36
N THR A 80 15.58 -0.21 18.28
CA THR A 80 15.12 1.02 18.97
C THR A 80 16.12 2.16 18.74
N PRO A 81 16.10 2.80 17.56
CA PRO A 81 17.19 3.68 17.14
C PRO A 81 17.10 5.10 17.73
N PHE A 82 15.99 5.44 18.40
CA PHE A 82 15.72 6.79 18.88
C PHE A 82 15.94 6.92 20.39
N ASN A 83 16.78 7.89 20.78
CA ASN A 83 16.88 8.35 22.16
C ASN A 83 15.63 9.14 22.57
N ASP A 84 15.50 9.48 23.85
CA ASP A 84 14.32 10.18 24.40
C ASP A 84 14.03 11.51 23.70
N THR A 85 15.06 12.26 23.30
CA THR A 85 14.91 13.51 22.56
C THR A 85 14.29 13.27 21.18
N LEU A 86 14.75 12.27 20.44
CA LEU A 86 14.21 11.92 19.12
C LEU A 86 12.81 11.34 19.23
N ARG A 87 12.53 10.51 20.24
CA ARG A 87 11.19 9.99 20.53
C ARG A 87 10.20 11.13 20.78
N GLN A 88 10.57 12.10 21.62
CA GLN A 88 9.73 13.26 21.91
C GLN A 88 9.54 14.14 20.66
N LYS A 89 10.59 14.32 19.84
CA LYS A 89 10.52 15.09 18.60
C LYS A 89 9.56 14.44 17.61
N LEU A 90 9.67 13.14 17.37
CA LEU A 90 8.76 12.41 16.47
C LEU A 90 7.31 12.46 16.99
N PHE A 91 7.12 12.30 18.30
CA PHE A 91 5.80 12.45 18.92
C PHE A 91 5.21 13.84 18.67
N THR A 92 5.98 14.90 18.88
CA THR A 92 5.52 16.28 18.65
C THR A 92 5.26 16.55 17.16
N ASN A 93 6.12 16.06 16.26
CA ASN A 93 5.91 16.16 14.82
C ASN A 93 4.61 15.47 14.39
N MET A 94 4.29 14.31 14.96
CA MET A 94 3.10 13.55 14.59
C MET A 94 1.82 14.08 15.25
N PHE A 95 1.82 14.22 16.58
CA PHE A 95 0.63 14.42 17.42
C PHE A 95 0.58 15.79 18.12
N GLY A 96 1.63 16.60 18.01
CA GLY A 96 1.66 17.94 18.61
C GLY A 96 0.82 18.95 17.84
N THR A 97 0.58 20.12 18.45
CA THR A 97 -0.08 21.25 17.79
C THR A 97 0.69 21.68 16.55
N GLY A 98 -0.01 21.81 15.42
CA GLY A 98 0.56 22.07 14.10
C GLY A 98 1.27 20.86 13.49
N GLY A 99 1.20 19.68 14.12
CA GLY A 99 1.81 18.44 13.66
C GLY A 99 1.06 17.78 12.51
N CYS A 100 1.56 16.61 12.09
CA CYS A 100 1.06 15.89 10.94
C CYS A 100 -0.43 15.54 11.07
N GLN A 101 -0.89 15.07 12.25
CA GLN A 101 -2.29 14.70 12.45
C GLN A 101 -3.26 15.87 12.23
N GLU A 102 -2.92 17.05 12.75
CA GLU A 102 -3.76 18.24 12.57
C GLU A 102 -3.79 18.69 11.10
N LYS A 103 -2.66 18.58 10.39
CA LYS A 103 -2.58 18.91 8.96
C LYS A 103 -3.36 17.92 8.09
N GLN A 104 -3.25 16.62 8.39
CA GLN A 104 -4.07 15.58 7.76
C GLN A 104 -5.56 15.88 7.97
N THR A 105 -5.95 16.22 9.19
CA THR A 105 -7.33 16.58 9.53
C THR A 105 -7.81 17.81 8.74
N ALA A 106 -6.95 18.83 8.60
CA ALA A 106 -7.27 20.03 7.83
C ALA A 106 -7.47 19.74 6.34
N CYS A 107 -6.56 18.97 5.71
CA CYS A 107 -6.71 18.54 4.32
C CYS A 107 -8.01 17.76 4.11
N ASN A 108 -8.27 16.74 4.94
CA ASN A 108 -9.45 15.90 4.79
C ASN A 108 -10.78 16.63 5.07
N SER A 109 -10.76 17.71 5.86
CA SER A 109 -11.95 18.53 6.11
C SER A 109 -12.24 19.53 4.98
N ASN A 110 -11.20 20.03 4.31
CA ASN A 110 -11.31 20.98 3.21
C ASN A 110 -10.17 20.75 2.18
N PRO A 111 -10.34 19.79 1.25
CA PRO A 111 -9.25 19.26 0.43
C PRO A 111 -8.92 20.17 -0.76
N THR A 112 -8.35 21.34 -0.47
CA THR A 112 -7.71 22.17 -1.50
C THR A 112 -6.30 21.65 -1.78
N ASP A 113 -5.79 21.83 -3.00
CA ASP A 113 -4.44 21.40 -3.39
C ASP A 113 -3.37 21.95 -2.44
N LYS A 114 -3.44 23.24 -2.10
CA LYS A 114 -2.53 23.89 -1.17
C LYS A 114 -2.51 23.23 0.21
N VAL A 115 -3.69 23.02 0.82
CA VAL A 115 -3.77 22.49 2.20
C VAL A 115 -3.29 21.05 2.25
N CYS A 116 -3.59 20.25 1.23
CA CYS A 116 -3.16 18.86 1.17
C CYS A 116 -1.67 18.71 0.82
N ALA A 117 -1.14 19.52 -0.10
CA ALA A 117 0.29 19.54 -0.39
C ALA A 117 1.13 19.99 0.82
N ASP A 118 0.65 21.00 1.57
CA ASP A 118 1.30 21.43 2.82
C ASP A 118 1.25 20.34 3.92
N ALA A 119 0.20 19.51 3.91
CA ALA A 119 0.07 18.38 4.83
C ALA A 119 1.05 17.26 4.45
N ASP A 120 1.08 16.85 3.17
CA ASP A 120 2.04 15.88 2.64
C ASP A 120 3.47 16.29 2.91
N GLU A 121 3.87 17.51 2.50
CA GLU A 121 5.24 17.99 2.68
C GLU A 121 5.66 17.93 4.14
N PHE A 122 4.79 18.35 5.06
CA PHE A 122 5.11 18.32 6.48
C PHE A 122 5.21 16.88 7.00
N CYS A 123 4.22 16.03 6.70
CA CYS A 123 4.16 14.67 7.21
C CYS A 123 5.31 13.81 6.68
N ILE A 124 5.57 13.85 5.38
CA ILE A 124 6.67 13.11 4.74
C ILE A 124 8.00 13.53 5.39
N LYS A 125 8.30 14.84 5.37
CA LYS A 125 9.59 15.37 5.86
C LYS A 125 9.85 15.17 7.35
N ASN A 126 8.80 15.25 8.17
CA ASN A 126 8.97 15.31 9.64
C ASN A 126 8.57 14.03 10.37
N VAL A 127 7.87 13.11 9.70
CA VAL A 127 7.36 11.87 10.30
C VAL A 127 7.90 10.65 9.57
N GLU A 128 7.73 10.56 8.25
CA GLU A 128 8.17 9.42 7.43
C GLU A 128 9.70 9.41 7.26
N GLU A 129 10.28 10.46 6.66
CA GLU A 129 11.73 10.60 6.46
C GLU A 129 12.51 10.67 7.80
N PHE A 130 11.81 10.77 8.93
CA PHE A 130 12.42 10.78 10.26
C PHE A 130 13.28 9.54 10.51
N TRP A 131 12.90 8.38 9.99
CA TRP A 131 13.70 7.17 10.09
C TRP A 131 15.01 7.27 9.32
N ASP A 132 14.95 7.63 8.04
CA ASP A 132 16.12 7.71 7.18
C ASP A 132 17.16 8.71 7.70
N VAL A 133 16.69 9.87 8.18
CA VAL A 133 17.56 10.94 8.69
C VAL A 133 18.27 10.56 10.00
N ASN A 134 17.69 9.69 10.82
CA ASN A 134 18.16 9.45 12.19
C ASN A 134 18.74 8.05 12.44
N THR A 135 18.53 7.07 11.55
CA THR A 135 18.87 5.66 11.84
C THR A 135 20.03 5.11 11.01
N GLY A 136 20.28 5.64 9.81
CA GLY A 136 21.20 5.04 8.84
C GLY A 136 20.77 3.62 8.38
N ARG A 137 19.51 3.26 8.60
CA ARG A 137 18.90 1.99 8.18
C ARG A 137 18.02 2.21 6.97
N PHE A 138 17.76 1.13 6.25
CA PHE A 138 16.88 1.18 5.09
C PHE A 138 15.42 1.11 5.56
N GLU A 139 14.58 2.06 5.15
CA GLU A 139 13.17 2.09 5.53
C GLU A 139 12.38 0.86 5.05
N ASN A 140 12.60 0.41 3.81
CA ASN A 140 11.87 -0.75 3.27
C ASN A 140 12.33 -2.11 3.86
N ASP A 141 13.42 -2.12 4.63
CA ASP A 141 13.83 -3.26 5.46
C ASP A 141 14.73 -2.78 6.59
N ILE A 142 14.16 -2.57 7.78
CA ILE A 142 14.86 -1.98 8.92
C ILE A 142 16.03 -2.83 9.42
N ARG A 143 16.12 -4.10 9.02
CA ARG A 143 17.21 -5.00 9.40
C ARG A 143 18.49 -4.65 8.65
N LEU A 144 18.38 -3.96 7.52
CA LEU A 144 19.48 -3.56 6.66
C LEU A 144 19.97 -2.15 6.98
N LEU A 145 21.26 -1.91 6.76
CA LEU A 145 21.84 -0.56 6.75
C LEU A 145 21.67 0.07 5.37
N SER A 146 21.56 1.40 5.32
CA SER A 146 21.54 2.17 4.08
C SER A 146 22.98 2.47 3.61
N PRO A 147 23.29 2.35 2.30
CA PRO A 147 22.40 1.92 1.21
C PRO A 147 22.16 0.40 1.19
N ALA A 148 20.92 -0.02 0.96
CA ALA A 148 20.58 -1.43 0.87
C ALA A 148 21.21 -2.11 -0.36
N PRO A 149 21.62 -3.38 -0.25
CA PRO A 149 22.23 -4.12 -1.36
C PRO A 149 21.23 -4.51 -2.47
N TYR A 150 19.92 -4.47 -2.19
CA TYR A 150 18.86 -4.87 -3.12
C TYR A 150 17.65 -3.93 -3.05
N PRO A 151 16.91 -3.76 -4.18
CA PRO A 151 17.23 -4.27 -5.51
C PRO A 151 18.39 -3.50 -6.16
N ALA A 152 19.31 -4.21 -6.82
CA ALA A 152 20.40 -3.58 -7.55
C ALA A 152 19.85 -2.74 -8.73
N ARG A 153 20.40 -1.55 -8.96
CA ARG A 153 19.94 -0.62 -10.01
C ARG A 153 20.43 -0.97 -11.43
N ASN A 154 21.16 -2.08 -11.60
CA ASN A 154 21.72 -2.52 -12.87
C ASN A 154 20.65 -2.82 -13.95
N PHE A 155 19.41 -3.15 -13.55
CA PHE A 155 18.31 -3.34 -14.49
C PHE A 155 18.03 -2.08 -15.32
N ILE A 156 18.30 -0.88 -14.80
CA ILE A 156 18.13 0.38 -15.54
C ILE A 156 19.06 0.41 -16.76
N ALA A 157 20.32 0.01 -16.58
CA ALA A 157 21.27 -0.06 -17.69
C ALA A 157 20.88 -1.14 -18.70
N TYR A 158 20.38 -2.29 -18.22
CA TYR A 158 19.89 -3.36 -19.08
C TYR A 158 18.71 -2.90 -19.96
N LEU A 159 17.70 -2.25 -19.38
CA LEU A 159 16.53 -1.74 -20.10
C LEU A 159 16.85 -0.60 -21.07
N ASN A 160 18.00 0.07 -20.90
CA ASN A 160 18.48 1.13 -21.79
C ASN A 160 19.45 0.65 -22.88
N ARG A 161 19.69 -0.66 -23.01
CA ARG A 161 20.42 -1.19 -24.16
C ARG A 161 19.58 -1.04 -25.44
N ALA A 162 20.21 -0.62 -26.53
CA ALA A 162 19.53 -0.41 -27.81
C ALA A 162 18.86 -1.69 -28.35
N ASP A 163 19.48 -2.85 -28.19
CA ASP A 163 18.90 -4.13 -28.62
C ASP A 163 17.68 -4.53 -27.78
N ILE A 164 17.67 -4.21 -26.48
CA ILE A 164 16.53 -4.44 -25.59
C ILE A 164 15.38 -3.48 -25.92
N GLN A 165 15.66 -2.18 -26.08
CA GLN A 165 14.65 -1.18 -26.46
C GLN A 165 14.00 -1.53 -27.81
N ALA A 166 14.80 -1.91 -28.80
CA ALA A 166 14.29 -2.36 -30.10
C ALA A 166 13.42 -3.62 -29.98
N ALA A 167 13.79 -4.58 -29.13
CA ALA A 167 13.04 -5.81 -28.93
C ALA A 167 11.67 -5.58 -28.26
N ILE A 168 11.55 -4.60 -27.35
CA ILE A 168 10.29 -4.29 -26.65
C ILE A 168 9.49 -3.14 -27.32
N GLY A 169 10.03 -2.54 -28.37
CA GLY A 169 9.41 -1.40 -29.08
C GLY A 169 9.47 -0.08 -28.30
N ALA A 170 10.39 0.08 -27.36
CA ALA A 170 10.57 1.32 -26.60
C ALA A 170 11.32 2.37 -27.44
N SER A 171 10.82 3.61 -27.42
CA SER A 171 11.41 4.74 -28.16
C SER A 171 12.18 5.73 -27.28
N ASN A 172 12.11 5.58 -25.96
CA ASN A 172 12.71 6.50 -24.99
C ASN A 172 13.56 5.74 -23.97
N ASN A 173 14.50 6.45 -23.35
CA ASN A 173 15.28 5.90 -22.26
C ASN A 173 14.41 5.65 -21.02
N PHE A 174 14.59 4.49 -20.43
CA PHE A 174 13.95 4.08 -19.20
C PHE A 174 14.57 4.79 -17.99
N THR A 175 13.71 5.34 -17.13
CA THR A 175 14.05 5.77 -15.78
C THR A 175 13.19 4.98 -14.78
N ALA A 176 13.73 4.72 -13.59
CA ALA A 176 12.99 3.96 -12.57
C ALA A 176 11.79 4.73 -11.99
N ALA A 177 11.78 6.05 -12.11
CA ALA A 177 10.70 6.92 -11.67
C ALA A 177 10.63 8.19 -12.54
N SER A 178 9.49 8.87 -12.53
CA SER A 178 9.22 10.13 -13.22
C SER A 178 9.12 11.27 -12.20
N VAL A 179 10.06 12.23 -12.27
CA VAL A 179 10.07 13.40 -11.39
C VAL A 179 8.83 14.26 -11.63
N GLN A 180 8.40 14.41 -12.89
CA GLN A 180 7.22 15.20 -13.25
C GLN A 180 5.94 14.59 -12.70
N THR A 181 5.83 13.26 -12.71
CA THR A 181 4.68 12.56 -12.11
C THR A 181 4.68 12.76 -10.59
N SER A 182 5.84 12.60 -9.94
CA SER A 182 5.97 12.84 -8.50
C SER A 182 5.55 14.27 -8.13
N ILE A 183 6.03 15.28 -8.85
CA ILE A 183 5.64 16.69 -8.64
C ILE A 183 4.13 16.89 -8.84
N ALA A 184 3.53 16.27 -9.85
CA ALA A 184 2.11 16.42 -10.10
C ALA A 184 1.28 15.91 -8.91
N PHE A 185 1.59 14.71 -8.42
CA PHE A 185 0.90 14.10 -7.27
C PHE A 185 1.14 14.89 -5.97
N SER A 186 2.39 15.28 -5.69
CA SER A 186 2.73 16.01 -4.47
C SER A 186 2.15 17.43 -4.47
N SER A 187 2.07 18.09 -5.64
CA SER A 187 1.51 19.44 -5.75
C SER A 187 0.01 19.51 -5.47
N THR A 188 -0.70 18.39 -5.61
CA THR A 188 -2.11 18.28 -5.25
C THR A 188 -2.32 17.69 -3.86
N GLY A 189 -1.28 17.16 -3.22
CA GLY A 189 -1.38 16.53 -1.92
C GLY A 189 -2.14 15.21 -1.94
N ASP A 190 -1.83 14.34 -2.91
CA ASP A 190 -2.63 13.14 -3.17
C ASP A 190 -2.62 12.14 -2.00
N ASP A 191 -1.51 12.02 -1.28
CA ASP A 191 -1.40 11.15 -0.10
C ASP A 191 -2.37 11.58 1.01
N SER A 192 -2.34 12.86 1.38
CA SER A 192 -3.18 13.40 2.45
C SER A 192 -4.67 13.41 2.11
N ARG A 193 -5.03 13.47 0.82
CA ARG A 193 -6.42 13.72 0.40
C ARG A 193 -7.25 12.48 0.10
N THR A 194 -6.62 11.36 -0.22
CA THR A 194 -7.32 10.21 -0.82
C THR A 194 -7.57 9.06 0.13
N GLY A 195 -7.02 9.06 1.35
CA GLY A 195 -7.15 7.92 2.27
C GLY A 195 -8.60 7.48 2.53
N ALA A 196 -9.53 8.43 2.68
CA ALA A 196 -10.95 8.13 2.82
C ALA A 196 -11.55 7.44 1.59
N LEU A 197 -11.14 7.88 0.39
CA LEU A 197 -11.57 7.30 -0.89
C LEU A 197 -11.03 5.88 -1.04
N VAL A 198 -9.74 5.65 -0.73
CA VAL A 198 -9.09 4.33 -0.79
C VAL A 198 -9.80 3.32 0.13
N VAL A 199 -10.07 3.72 1.38
CA VAL A 199 -10.85 2.89 2.33
C VAL A 199 -12.27 2.62 1.80
N GLN A 200 -12.94 3.63 1.25
CA GLN A 200 -14.27 3.47 0.70
C GLN A 200 -14.29 2.53 -0.52
N SER A 201 -13.30 2.61 -1.40
CA SER A 201 -13.16 1.70 -2.53
C SER A 201 -12.95 0.26 -2.08
N MET A 202 -12.12 0.01 -1.06
CA MET A 202 -12.01 -1.33 -0.46
C MET A 202 -13.34 -1.84 0.11
N LYS A 203 -14.11 -0.97 0.79
CA LYS A 203 -15.46 -1.32 1.28
C LYS A 203 -16.40 -1.71 0.14
N ASN A 204 -16.43 -0.91 -0.93
CA ASN A 204 -17.26 -1.17 -2.11
C ASN A 204 -16.90 -2.49 -2.77
N LEU A 205 -15.61 -2.81 -2.90
CA LEU A 205 -15.11 -4.06 -3.46
C LEU A 205 -15.57 -5.28 -2.65
N LEU A 206 -15.44 -5.23 -1.33
CA LEU A 206 -15.89 -6.29 -0.43
C LEU A 206 -17.42 -6.51 -0.53
N GLN A 207 -18.21 -5.45 -0.62
CA GLN A 207 -19.67 -5.54 -0.80
C GLN A 207 -20.06 -6.21 -2.12
N GLN A 208 -19.22 -6.04 -3.15
CA GLN A 208 -19.42 -6.63 -4.47
C GLN A 208 -18.84 -8.04 -4.61
N GLY A 209 -18.30 -8.61 -3.52
CA GLY A 209 -17.72 -9.95 -3.51
C GLY A 209 -16.33 -10.05 -4.13
N VAL A 210 -15.64 -8.92 -4.33
CA VAL A 210 -14.22 -8.89 -4.68
C VAL A 210 -13.41 -9.10 -3.40
N THR A 211 -12.42 -10.00 -3.47
CA THR A 211 -11.53 -10.25 -2.34
C THR A 211 -10.49 -9.14 -2.22
N VAL A 212 -10.31 -8.57 -1.03
CA VAL A 212 -9.24 -7.63 -0.72
C VAL A 212 -8.24 -8.34 0.18
N ALA A 213 -6.98 -8.41 -0.26
CA ALA A 213 -5.89 -8.98 0.51
C ALA A 213 -4.80 -7.93 0.77
N LEU A 214 -4.39 -7.80 2.03
CA LEU A 214 -3.26 -6.97 2.45
C LEU A 214 -2.11 -7.91 2.84
N PHE A 215 -0.99 -7.82 2.14
CA PHE A 215 0.23 -8.57 2.43
C PHE A 215 1.28 -7.58 2.88
N VAL A 216 1.78 -7.74 4.10
CA VAL A 216 2.69 -6.74 4.66
C VAL A 216 3.87 -7.42 5.33
N GLY A 217 5.06 -7.05 4.88
CA GLY A 217 6.33 -7.41 5.50
C GLY A 217 6.44 -6.76 6.87
N ASP A 218 6.80 -7.54 7.88
CA ASP A 218 6.93 -7.04 9.24
C ASP A 218 8.19 -6.21 9.48
N ALA A 219 9.11 -6.17 8.50
CA ALA A 219 10.38 -5.41 8.50
C ALA A 219 10.31 -4.10 7.70
N ASP A 220 9.23 -3.84 6.98
CA ASP A 220 9.02 -2.58 6.29
C ASP A 220 8.60 -1.50 7.31
N TYR A 221 9.35 -0.40 7.35
CA TYR A 221 9.01 0.79 8.13
C TYR A 221 8.01 1.68 7.38
N ASP A 222 8.19 1.83 6.07
CA ASP A 222 7.48 2.81 5.26
C ASP A 222 5.98 2.50 5.24
N SER A 223 5.62 1.30 4.80
CA SER A 223 4.25 0.81 4.78
C SER A 223 4.02 -0.30 5.81
N ASN A 224 4.44 -0.02 7.05
CA ASN A 224 4.52 -1.00 8.13
C ASN A 224 3.19 -1.70 8.50
N ILE A 225 3.34 -2.89 9.09
CA ILE A 225 2.23 -3.77 9.51
C ILE A 225 1.26 -3.12 10.51
N ILE A 226 1.72 -2.19 11.36
CA ILE A 226 0.83 -1.50 12.30
C ILE A 226 -0.10 -0.58 11.52
N GLY A 227 0.42 0.19 10.58
CA GLY A 227 -0.36 1.04 9.70
C GLY A 227 -1.40 0.25 8.90
N ALA A 228 -0.99 -0.85 8.26
CA ALA A 228 -1.91 -1.68 7.51
C ALA A 228 -3.03 -2.29 8.37
N GLN A 229 -2.75 -2.67 9.63
CA GLN A 229 -3.79 -3.12 10.55
C GLN A 229 -4.78 -2.02 10.91
N MET A 230 -4.32 -0.77 11.05
CA MET A 230 -5.19 0.39 11.27
C MET A 230 -6.10 0.62 10.06
N VAL A 231 -5.56 0.58 8.83
CA VAL A 231 -6.37 0.71 7.60
C VAL A 231 -7.39 -0.42 7.50
N ALA A 232 -6.99 -1.66 7.77
CA ALA A 232 -7.92 -2.79 7.73
C ALA A 232 -9.06 -2.65 8.76
N ALA A 233 -8.79 -2.04 9.93
CA ALA A 233 -9.82 -1.68 10.89
C ALA A 233 -10.78 -0.61 10.35
N GLU A 234 -10.27 0.41 9.65
CA GLU A 234 -11.09 1.44 8.99
C GLU A 234 -11.95 0.88 7.84
N VAL A 235 -11.45 -0.10 7.09
CA VAL A 235 -12.22 -0.85 6.08
C VAL A 235 -13.38 -1.59 6.74
N GLY A 236 -13.16 -2.13 7.95
CA GLY A 236 -14.25 -2.66 8.78
C GLY A 236 -14.99 -3.83 8.14
N ALA A 237 -14.25 -4.77 7.53
CA ALA A 237 -14.84 -5.96 6.94
C ALA A 237 -15.65 -6.77 7.97
N ALA A 238 -16.68 -7.50 7.51
CA ALA A 238 -17.56 -8.25 8.39
C ALA A 238 -16.77 -9.26 9.24
N ASN A 239 -16.96 -9.24 10.56
CA ASN A 239 -16.22 -10.03 11.55
C ASN A 239 -14.73 -9.68 11.69
N TRP A 240 -14.25 -8.55 11.16
CA TRP A 240 -12.83 -8.17 11.27
C TRP A 240 -12.36 -8.04 12.72
N ALA A 241 -13.16 -7.38 13.57
CA ALA A 241 -12.83 -7.18 14.97
C ALA A 241 -12.78 -8.49 15.79
N SER A 242 -13.57 -9.50 15.40
CA SER A 242 -13.61 -10.81 16.05
C SER A 242 -12.67 -11.84 15.40
N ALA A 243 -12.16 -11.56 14.19
CA ALA A 243 -11.17 -12.41 13.54
C ALA A 243 -9.88 -12.40 14.38
N GLY A 244 -9.41 -13.55 14.83
CA GLY A 244 -8.10 -13.67 15.48
C GLY A 244 -6.97 -13.62 14.45
N LEU A 245 -5.76 -13.27 14.89
CA LEU A 245 -4.55 -13.61 14.14
C LEU A 245 -4.34 -15.12 14.25
N SER A 246 -4.22 -15.79 13.12
CA SER A 246 -3.86 -17.19 13.00
C SER A 246 -2.45 -17.27 12.46
N LYS A 247 -1.65 -18.26 12.88
CA LYS A 247 -0.40 -18.54 12.17
C LYS A 247 -0.75 -18.97 10.75
N LEU A 248 -0.08 -18.41 9.76
CA LEU A 248 -0.10 -19.00 8.41
C LEU A 248 0.37 -20.44 8.59
N MET A 249 -0.50 -21.41 8.29
CA MET A 249 -0.07 -22.81 8.27
C MET A 249 1.05 -22.95 7.24
N ASP A 250 2.02 -23.83 7.50
CA ASP A 250 3.11 -24.18 6.59
C ASP A 250 2.54 -24.70 5.25
N PHE A 251 2.11 -23.80 4.37
CA PHE A 251 1.74 -24.13 3.00
C PHE A 251 3.05 -24.32 2.23
N LEU A 252 3.57 -25.53 2.36
CA LEU A 252 4.71 -26.03 1.62
C LEU A 252 4.35 -26.07 0.12
N SER A 253 4.79 -25.07 -0.64
CA SER A 253 5.38 -25.41 -1.94
C SER A 253 6.76 -26.01 -1.63
N ARG A 254 7.20 -27.02 -2.39
CA ARG A 254 8.32 -27.92 -2.06
C ARG A 254 9.65 -27.24 -1.70
N ASP A 255 9.79 -25.93 -1.89
CA ASP A 255 11.03 -25.17 -1.73
C ASP A 255 10.91 -23.93 -0.81
N PHE A 256 9.75 -23.66 -0.19
CA PHE A 256 9.56 -22.46 0.65
C PHE A 256 8.72 -22.71 1.91
N THR A 257 9.19 -22.22 3.06
CA THR A 257 8.41 -22.12 4.30
C THR A 257 7.77 -20.73 4.36
N LEU A 258 6.44 -20.67 4.31
CA LEU A 258 5.72 -19.42 4.56
C LEU A 258 5.58 -19.24 6.08
N GLN A 259 6.35 -18.33 6.66
CA GLN A 259 6.22 -17.93 8.06
C GLN A 259 5.51 -16.58 8.14
N GLY A 260 4.50 -16.48 9.01
CA GLY A 260 3.78 -15.23 9.26
C GLY A 260 2.45 -15.46 9.99
N THR A 261 1.67 -14.40 10.11
CA THR A 261 0.31 -14.46 10.66
C THR A 261 -0.69 -13.96 9.65
N SER A 262 -1.89 -14.55 9.62
CA SER A 262 -2.99 -14.11 8.80
C SER A 262 -4.22 -13.81 9.66
N ARG A 263 -4.99 -12.81 9.22
CA ARG A 263 -6.31 -12.51 9.76
C ARG A 263 -7.29 -12.54 8.61
N HIS A 264 -8.30 -13.39 8.70
CA HIS A 264 -9.33 -13.52 7.69
C HIS A 264 -10.67 -13.15 8.30
N SER A 265 -11.36 -12.17 7.71
CA SER A 265 -12.77 -11.91 8.02
C SER A 265 -13.59 -12.17 6.77
N ALA A 266 -14.28 -13.30 6.75
CA ALA A 266 -15.04 -13.73 5.60
C ALA A 266 -16.51 -13.31 5.70
N SER A 267 -17.04 -12.75 4.61
CA SER A 267 -18.41 -12.97 4.14
C SER A 267 -18.39 -14.04 3.04
N LEU A 268 -17.85 -15.23 3.36
CA LEU A 268 -17.93 -16.37 2.47
C LEU A 268 -19.40 -16.79 2.37
N LYS A 269 -20.06 -16.47 1.25
CA LYS A 269 -21.15 -17.34 0.80
C LYS A 269 -20.54 -18.74 0.66
N PRO A 270 -21.08 -19.78 1.31
CA PRO A 270 -20.51 -21.12 1.24
C PRO A 270 -20.51 -21.56 -0.23
N ARG A 271 -19.34 -21.61 -0.85
CA ARG A 271 -19.16 -22.35 -2.10
C ARG A 271 -18.74 -23.76 -1.71
N ALA A 272 -19.43 -24.70 -2.33
CA ALA A 272 -19.46 -26.11 -2.04
C ALA A 272 -18.06 -26.73 -1.83
N GLU A 273 -18.05 -27.67 -0.89
CA GLU A 273 -16.99 -28.63 -0.62
C GLU A 273 -16.25 -29.04 -1.89
N PHE A 274 -14.92 -28.89 -1.88
CA PHE A 274 -14.05 -29.66 -2.75
C PHE A 274 -14.19 -31.13 -2.34
N LYS A 275 -15.07 -31.87 -3.01
CA LYS A 275 -15.00 -33.33 -3.02
C LYS A 275 -13.77 -33.71 -3.84
N ASN A 276 -12.81 -34.34 -3.16
CA ASN A 276 -11.71 -35.04 -3.80
C ASN A 276 -12.23 -35.96 -4.90
N ALA A 277 -11.67 -35.82 -6.10
CA ALA A 277 -11.67 -36.84 -7.14
C ALA A 277 -10.23 -37.34 -7.29
#